data_AF-A0A914AGQ9-F1
#
_entry.id   AF-A0A914AGQ9-F1
#
_cell.length_a   1.000
_cell.length_b   1.000
_cell.length_c   1.000
_cell.angle_alpha   90.00
_cell.angle_beta   90.00
_cell.angle_gamma   90.00
#
_symmetry.space_group_name_H-M   'P 1'
#
loop_
_entity.id
_entity.type
_entity.pdbx_description
1 polymer ?
#
loop_
_entity_poly.entity_id
_entity_poly.type
_entity_poly.pdbx_seq_one_letter_code
_entity_poly.pdbx_strand_id
1 'polypeptide(L)'
;MGKSQSHTSESFTVNGVDKYATFEDDWFAKGASRYAYQGKIFSVNGWWFERGQRCVVKLYKEEYCAKLNEEAWRADKRASLKAQEMAELFNATYINDSNFARIEVLIPIISQIKTAPNHVGRKPVSGTVPDAAGRESGAGETRADVMVREGASVAIEYFLRGRYVEFLSNTSLVNTEEKSFVPVAFSHFTFHESKGEILVTDLQGVYNQKSYVFTDPAVHSMDKRGAKFGYYGPTDLGVYGVMKFFYDHKCNSLCKGLLKPDMSNIPDNLKGD
;
A
#
# COMPACT_ATOMS: atom_id res chain seq x y z
N MET A 1 21.41 -4.70 20.01
CA MET A 1 21.65 -6.10 19.60
C MET A 1 20.74 -6.37 18.42
N GLY A 2 21.34 -6.69 17.27
CA GLY A 2 20.64 -6.76 15.99
C GLY A 2 19.71 -7.95 15.93
N LYS A 3 18.47 -7.72 15.52
CA LYS A 3 17.63 -8.82 15.02
C LYS A 3 18.36 -9.42 13.81
N SER A 4 18.44 -10.74 13.75
CA SER A 4 19.05 -11.46 12.63
C SER A 4 18.34 -11.05 11.33
N GLN A 5 19.11 -10.60 10.34
CA GLN A 5 18.63 -10.46 8.96
C GLN A 5 18.97 -11.78 8.26
N SER A 6 18.06 -12.75 8.28
CA SER A 6 18.34 -14.09 7.77
C SER A 6 17.84 -14.32 6.34
N HIS A 7 16.98 -13.43 5.83
CA HIS A 7 16.40 -13.55 4.50
C HIS A 7 17.00 -12.57 3.51
N THR A 8 17.11 -13.01 2.25
CA THR A 8 17.63 -12.22 1.14
C THR A 8 16.72 -12.36 -0.08
N SER A 9 16.54 -11.28 -0.84
CA SER A 9 15.86 -11.29 -2.13
C SER A 9 16.80 -11.67 -3.27
N GLU A 10 16.25 -12.13 -4.39
CA GLU A 10 16.94 -12.07 -5.67
C GLU A 10 17.30 -10.61 -6.02
N SER A 11 18.34 -10.47 -6.84
CA SER A 11 18.81 -9.16 -7.28
C SER A 11 17.78 -8.48 -8.19
N PHE A 12 17.68 -7.17 -8.07
CA PHE A 12 16.83 -6.31 -8.89
C PHE A 12 17.59 -5.03 -9.28
N THR A 13 17.27 -4.47 -10.43
CA THR A 13 17.97 -3.27 -10.96
C THR A 13 17.18 -2.01 -10.65
N VAL A 14 17.84 -1.00 -10.07
CA VAL A 14 17.30 0.36 -9.87
C VAL A 14 18.28 1.36 -10.46
N ASN A 15 17.82 2.19 -11.39
CA ASN A 15 18.63 3.21 -12.07
C ASN A 15 19.95 2.66 -12.65
N GLY A 16 19.90 1.48 -13.27
CA GLY A 16 21.07 0.81 -13.86
C GLY A 16 22.03 0.16 -12.86
N VAL A 17 21.69 0.14 -11.57
CA VAL A 17 22.50 -0.50 -10.53
C VAL A 17 21.76 -1.73 -9.99
N ASP A 18 22.42 -2.88 -10.04
CA ASP A 18 21.91 -4.11 -9.43
C ASP A 18 22.03 -4.05 -7.91
N LYS A 19 20.92 -4.39 -7.26
CA LYS A 19 20.72 -4.32 -5.82
C LYS A 19 20.03 -5.57 -5.32
N TYR A 20 20.09 -5.82 -4.02
CA TYR A 20 19.32 -6.86 -3.35
C TYR A 20 18.87 -6.37 -1.99
N ALA A 21 17.82 -6.97 -1.42
CA ALA A 21 17.35 -6.66 -0.09
C ALA A 21 17.65 -7.80 0.88
N THR A 22 18.01 -7.45 2.11
CA THR A 22 17.98 -8.35 3.27
C THR A 22 16.87 -7.93 4.21
N PHE A 23 16.27 -8.86 4.94
CA PHE A 23 15.23 -8.53 5.91
C PHE A 23 15.21 -9.47 7.12
N GLU A 24 14.62 -8.95 8.20
CA GLU A 24 14.48 -9.64 9.49
C GLU A 24 13.51 -10.82 9.42
N ASP A 25 13.66 -11.76 10.34
CA ASP A 25 12.81 -12.96 10.45
C ASP A 25 11.41 -12.61 10.98
N ASP A 26 11.36 -11.60 11.85
CA ASP A 26 10.14 -11.13 12.48
C ASP A 26 9.55 -9.94 11.70
N TRP A 27 8.28 -10.07 11.32
CA TRP A 27 7.53 -8.91 10.86
C TRP A 27 7.29 -7.93 12.02
N PHE A 28 7.35 -6.63 11.73
CA PHE A 28 7.12 -5.58 12.70
C PHE A 28 5.69 -5.02 12.63
N ALA A 29 5.00 -5.19 11.51
CA ALA A 29 3.60 -4.81 11.30
C ALA A 29 2.88 -5.84 10.42
N LYS A 30 1.55 -5.88 10.50
CA LYS A 30 0.69 -6.67 9.62
C LYS A 30 -0.53 -5.84 9.22
N GLY A 31 -0.93 -5.95 7.96
CA GLY A 31 -2.19 -5.43 7.44
C GLY A 31 -3.22 -6.55 7.25
N ALA A 32 -4.29 -6.24 6.51
CA ALA A 32 -5.30 -7.22 6.15
C ALA A 32 -4.70 -8.40 5.37
N SER A 33 -3.91 -8.12 4.34
CA SER A 33 -3.40 -9.12 3.39
C SER A 33 -1.92 -9.46 3.48
N ARG A 34 -1.12 -8.62 4.15
CA ARG A 34 0.36 -8.69 4.09
C ARG A 34 1.01 -8.51 5.46
N TYR A 35 2.16 -9.16 5.63
CA TYR A 35 3.13 -8.91 6.68
C TYR A 35 4.18 -7.91 6.20
N ALA A 36 4.71 -7.08 7.10
CA ALA A 36 5.77 -6.12 6.83
C ALA A 36 7.01 -6.37 7.70
N TYR A 37 8.15 -6.54 7.06
CA TYR A 37 9.46 -6.84 7.66
C TYR A 37 10.40 -5.65 7.52
N GLN A 38 11.27 -5.44 8.51
CA GLN A 38 12.31 -4.44 8.40
C GLN A 38 13.45 -5.00 7.56
N GLY A 39 13.97 -4.19 6.63
CA GLY A 39 15.04 -4.62 5.75
C GLY A 39 16.05 -3.53 5.40
N LYS A 40 17.05 -3.93 4.62
CA LYS A 40 18.05 -3.06 4.02
C LYS A 40 18.33 -3.47 2.58
N ILE A 41 18.47 -2.49 1.70
CA ILE A 41 18.88 -2.64 0.30
C ILE A 41 20.37 -2.35 0.19
N PHE A 42 21.09 -3.22 -0.52
CA PHE A 42 22.51 -3.13 -0.80
C PHE A 42 22.75 -3.15 -2.31
N SER A 43 23.84 -2.52 -2.76
CA SER A 43 24.31 -2.65 -4.13
C SER A 43 25.07 -3.97 -4.29
N VAL A 44 24.84 -4.72 -5.37
CA VAL A 44 25.50 -6.03 -5.60
C VAL A 44 27.02 -5.87 -5.70
N ASN A 45 27.47 -4.83 -6.40
CA ASN A 45 28.87 -4.45 -6.51
C ASN A 45 29.26 -3.34 -5.52
N GLY A 46 28.49 -3.20 -4.44
CA GLY A 46 28.73 -2.21 -3.40
C GLY A 46 29.97 -2.53 -2.56
N TRP A 47 30.52 -1.51 -1.91
CA TRP A 47 31.61 -1.72 -0.98
C TRP A 47 31.13 -2.48 0.25
N TRP A 48 31.96 -3.35 0.81
CA TRP A 48 31.63 -4.16 1.99
C TRP A 48 31.28 -3.34 3.26
N PHE A 49 31.65 -2.05 3.29
CA PHE A 49 31.32 -1.10 4.36
C PHE A 49 30.07 -0.24 4.07
N GLU A 50 29.44 -0.39 2.90
CA GLU A 50 28.24 0.37 2.54
C GLU A 50 27.13 0.09 3.55
N ARG A 51 26.65 1.15 4.21
CA ARG A 51 25.49 1.05 5.09
C ARG A 51 24.25 0.93 4.22
N GLY A 52 23.73 -0.28 4.09
CA GLY A 52 22.52 -0.55 3.30
C GLY A 52 21.36 0.38 3.63
N GLN A 53 20.61 0.78 2.59
CA GLN A 53 19.50 1.71 2.69
C GLN A 53 18.29 1.01 3.30
N ARG A 54 17.68 1.60 4.35
CA ARG A 54 16.53 1.00 5.03
C ARG A 54 15.35 0.82 4.06
N CYS A 55 14.73 -0.35 4.12
CA CYS A 55 13.53 -0.69 3.37
C CYS A 55 12.50 -1.41 4.27
N VAL A 56 11.30 -1.55 3.73
CA VAL A 56 10.26 -2.45 4.22
C VAL A 56 10.07 -3.53 3.16
N VAL A 57 10.05 -4.79 3.58
CA VAL A 57 9.73 -5.93 2.71
C VAL A 57 8.35 -6.44 3.10
N LYS A 58 7.46 -6.58 2.12
CA LYS A 58 6.08 -7.04 2.33
C LYS A 58 5.89 -8.41 1.72
N LEU A 59 5.23 -9.28 2.46
CA LEU A 59 4.91 -10.65 2.06
C LEU A 59 3.41 -10.88 2.23
N TYR A 60 2.75 -11.41 1.20
CA TYR A 60 1.34 -11.81 1.31
C TYR A 60 1.18 -12.95 2.30
N LYS A 61 0.07 -12.93 3.05
CA LYS A 61 -0.33 -14.06 3.88
C LYS A 61 -0.72 -15.24 2.98
N GLU A 62 -0.54 -16.46 3.48
CA GLU A 62 -0.68 -17.69 2.67
C GLU A 62 -2.08 -17.83 2.06
N GLU A 63 -3.12 -17.44 2.77
CA GLU A 63 -4.51 -17.46 2.30
C GLU A 63 -4.78 -16.50 1.14
N TYR A 64 -3.98 -15.43 0.99
CA TYR A 64 -4.02 -14.52 -0.15
C TYR A 64 -3.18 -15.05 -1.31
N CYS A 65 -2.00 -15.59 -1.03
CA CYS A 65 -1.16 -16.26 -2.03
C CYS A 65 -1.91 -17.40 -2.74
N ALA A 66 -2.64 -18.23 -1.98
CA ALA A 66 -3.43 -19.33 -2.54
C ALA A 66 -4.57 -18.86 -3.47
N LYS A 67 -5.08 -17.63 -3.27
CA LYS A 67 -6.19 -17.08 -4.04
C LYS A 67 -5.74 -16.27 -5.26
N LEU A 68 -4.61 -15.59 -5.15
CA LEU A 68 -4.19 -14.54 -6.09
C LEU A 68 -2.89 -14.86 -6.83
N ASN A 69 -2.06 -15.78 -6.31
CA ASN A 69 -0.75 -16.12 -6.86
C ASN A 69 0.08 -14.86 -7.24
N GLU A 70 0.86 -14.89 -8.33
CA GLU A 70 1.61 -13.74 -8.83
C GLU A 70 0.74 -12.56 -9.30
N GLU A 71 -0.56 -12.76 -9.53
CA GLU A 71 -1.43 -11.67 -10.00
C GLU A 71 -1.63 -10.59 -8.94
N ALA A 72 -1.50 -10.93 -7.65
CA ALA A 72 -1.61 -9.99 -6.54
C ALA A 72 -0.59 -8.86 -6.66
N TRP A 73 0.70 -9.22 -6.78
CA TRP A 73 1.79 -8.24 -6.87
C TRP A 73 1.75 -7.45 -8.18
N ARG A 74 1.28 -8.06 -9.27
CA ARG A 74 1.06 -7.35 -10.53
C ARG A 74 -0.04 -6.31 -10.38
N ALA A 75 -1.11 -6.62 -9.64
CA ALA A 75 -2.20 -5.68 -9.35
C ALA A 75 -1.72 -4.53 -8.44
N ASP A 76 -1.03 -4.82 -7.34
CA ASP A 76 -0.46 -3.79 -6.44
C ASP A 76 0.46 -2.83 -7.19
N LYS A 77 1.33 -3.37 -8.06
CA LYS A 77 2.23 -2.54 -8.88
C LYS A 77 1.46 -1.70 -9.89
N ARG A 78 0.40 -2.24 -10.53
CA ARG A 78 -0.47 -1.46 -11.44
C ARG A 78 -1.17 -0.32 -10.71
N ALA A 79 -1.72 -0.57 -9.52
CA ALA A 79 -2.37 0.44 -8.70
C ALA A 79 -1.38 1.55 -8.31
N SER A 80 -0.19 1.18 -7.85
CA SER A 80 0.87 2.12 -7.47
C SER A 80 1.31 3.00 -8.65
N LEU A 81 1.50 2.40 -9.84
CA LEU A 81 1.87 3.14 -11.05
C LEU A 81 0.79 4.14 -11.47
N LYS A 82 -0.48 3.72 -11.44
CA LYS A 82 -1.59 4.61 -11.78
C LYS A 82 -1.74 5.75 -10.77
N ALA A 83 -1.56 5.47 -9.49
CA ALA A 83 -1.58 6.49 -8.45
C ALA A 83 -0.41 7.48 -8.59
N GLN A 84 0.79 7.01 -8.96
CA GLN A 84 1.94 7.88 -9.24
C GLN A 84 1.67 8.81 -10.43
N GLU A 85 1.16 8.28 -11.54
CA GLU A 85 0.77 9.08 -12.72
C GLU A 85 -0.23 10.18 -12.32
N MET A 86 -1.27 9.83 -11.55
CA MET A 86 -2.25 10.81 -11.07
C MET A 86 -1.61 11.84 -10.12
N ALA A 87 -0.68 11.43 -9.27
CA ALA A 87 0.04 12.33 -8.37
C ALA A 87 0.91 13.34 -9.14
N GLU A 88 1.56 12.93 -10.23
CA GLU A 88 2.31 13.82 -11.09
C GLU A 88 1.41 14.88 -11.74
N LEU A 89 0.25 14.48 -12.26
CA LEU A 89 -0.75 15.40 -12.83
C LEU A 89 -1.30 16.36 -11.77
N PHE A 90 -1.66 15.85 -10.58
CA PHE A 90 -2.13 16.67 -9.47
C PHE A 90 -1.07 17.70 -9.06
N ASN A 91 0.18 17.26 -8.92
CA ASN A 91 1.27 18.16 -8.56
C ASN A 91 1.49 19.28 -9.58
N ALA A 92 1.37 18.96 -10.87
CA ALA A 92 1.48 19.96 -11.93
C ALA A 92 0.31 20.96 -11.92
N THR A 93 -0.92 20.48 -11.70
CA THR A 93 -2.13 21.31 -11.67
C THR A 93 -2.13 22.30 -10.50
N TYR A 94 -1.69 21.88 -9.31
CA TYR A 94 -1.81 22.68 -8.08
C TYR A 94 -0.50 23.31 -7.60
N ILE A 95 0.58 23.27 -8.39
CA ILE A 95 1.92 23.74 -7.99
C ILE A 95 1.96 25.18 -7.44
N ASN A 96 1.03 26.04 -7.88
CA ASN A 96 0.94 27.45 -7.49
C ASN A 96 -0.09 27.73 -6.39
N ASP A 97 -0.82 26.73 -5.88
CA ASP A 97 -1.79 26.93 -4.79
C ASP A 97 -1.07 27.01 -3.45
N SER A 98 -1.38 28.01 -2.62
CA SER A 98 -0.74 28.22 -1.33
C SER A 98 -1.01 27.11 -0.31
N ASN A 99 -2.08 26.33 -0.49
CA ASN A 99 -2.45 25.19 0.35
C ASN A 99 -1.95 23.85 -0.22
N PHE A 100 -1.16 23.90 -1.29
CA PHE A 100 -0.63 22.72 -1.95
C PHE A 100 0.48 22.06 -1.11
N ALA A 101 0.39 20.73 -1.02
CA ALA A 101 1.48 19.89 -0.58
C ALA A 101 1.71 18.82 -1.64
N ARG A 102 2.97 18.65 -2.05
CA ARG A 102 3.34 17.71 -3.11
C ARG A 102 3.03 16.27 -2.70
N ILE A 103 2.53 15.47 -3.63
CA ILE A 103 2.29 14.04 -3.42
C ILE A 103 3.34 13.23 -4.17
N GLU A 104 3.96 12.29 -3.48
CA GLU A 104 4.76 11.21 -4.06
C GLU A 104 4.11 9.87 -3.71
N VAL A 105 4.09 8.95 -4.66
CA VAL A 105 3.61 7.58 -4.45
C VAL A 105 4.78 6.64 -4.72
N LEU A 106 5.11 5.80 -3.74
CA LEU A 106 6.12 4.77 -3.90
C LEU A 106 5.63 3.67 -4.83
N ILE A 107 6.51 3.25 -5.75
CA ILE A 107 6.29 2.05 -6.56
C ILE A 107 7.05 0.90 -5.90
N PRO A 108 6.38 -0.19 -5.50
CA PRO A 108 7.08 -1.33 -4.91
C PRO A 108 7.97 -2.02 -5.95
N ILE A 109 9.17 -2.39 -5.50
CA ILE A 109 10.06 -3.27 -6.24
C ILE A 109 9.59 -4.71 -5.97
N ILE A 110 9.18 -5.43 -7.00
CA ILE A 110 8.80 -6.83 -6.87
C ILE A 110 10.03 -7.70 -7.11
N SER A 111 10.34 -8.56 -6.15
CA SER A 111 11.42 -9.56 -6.23
C SER A 111 10.96 -10.89 -5.62
N GLN A 112 11.82 -11.90 -5.64
CA GLN A 112 11.59 -13.21 -5.02
C GLN A 112 12.59 -13.43 -3.89
N ILE A 113 12.24 -14.28 -2.93
CA ILE A 113 13.14 -14.67 -1.84
C ILE A 113 14.14 -15.72 -2.37
N LYS A 114 15.43 -15.48 -2.16
CA LYS A 114 16.51 -16.37 -2.58
C LYS A 114 17.02 -17.30 -1.47
N THR A 115 16.98 -16.83 -0.22
CA THR A 115 17.59 -17.58 0.90
C THR A 115 16.57 -17.70 2.02
N ALA A 116 15.96 -18.87 2.15
CA ALA A 116 15.28 -19.27 3.37
C ALA A 116 16.28 -20.09 4.21
N PRO A 117 16.76 -19.59 5.35
CA PRO A 117 17.48 -20.44 6.27
C PRO A 117 16.49 -21.49 6.77
N ASN A 118 16.79 -22.76 6.50
CA ASN A 118 16.03 -23.93 6.87
C ASN A 118 15.39 -23.81 8.29
N HIS A 119 14.10 -23.49 8.37
CA HIS A 119 13.32 -23.72 9.59
C HIS A 119 12.82 -25.17 9.62
N VAL A 120 13.78 -26.09 9.82
CA VAL A 120 13.46 -27.43 10.33
C VAL A 120 13.07 -27.25 11.79
N GLY A 121 11.76 -27.30 12.08
CA GLY A 121 11.27 -27.65 13.41
C GLY A 121 10.79 -26.51 14.31
N ARG A 122 9.62 -25.94 14.01
CA ARG A 122 8.67 -25.53 15.06
C ARG A 122 7.26 -25.94 14.66
N LYS A 123 6.64 -26.80 15.48
CA LYS A 123 5.20 -27.07 15.40
C LYS A 123 4.46 -25.86 16.00
N PRO A 124 3.27 -25.49 15.51
CA PRO A 124 2.52 -24.36 16.04
C PRO A 124 2.11 -24.67 17.48
N VAL A 125 2.37 -23.76 18.41
CA VAL A 125 1.88 -23.83 19.79
C VAL A 125 0.84 -22.73 19.95
N SER A 126 -0.40 -23.15 20.20
CA SER A 126 -1.51 -22.29 20.54
C SER A 126 -1.24 -21.53 21.84
N GLY A 127 -1.17 -20.20 21.77
CA GLY A 127 -1.09 -19.34 22.94
C GLY A 127 -1.57 -17.93 22.58
N THR A 128 -2.65 -17.49 23.23
CA THR A 128 -3.28 -16.20 23.05
C THR A 128 -2.48 -15.09 23.74
N VAL A 129 -2.26 -13.97 23.03
CA VAL A 129 -1.79 -12.71 23.63
C VAL A 129 -2.58 -11.56 22.99
N PRO A 130 -3.07 -10.56 23.76
CA PRO A 130 -3.96 -9.51 23.26
C PRO A 130 -3.21 -8.41 22.50
N ASP A 131 -3.89 -7.76 21.56
CA ASP A 131 -3.39 -6.57 20.86
C ASP A 131 -3.65 -5.27 21.66
N ALA A 132 -3.05 -4.17 21.19
CA ALA A 132 -3.13 -2.85 21.81
C ALA A 132 -4.41 -2.06 21.46
N ALA A 133 -5.46 -2.71 20.93
CA ALA A 133 -6.74 -2.08 20.60
C ALA A 133 -7.98 -2.86 21.09
N GLY A 134 -7.80 -4.03 21.71
CA GLY A 134 -8.86 -4.72 22.44
C GLY A 134 -10.04 -5.19 21.59
N ARG A 135 -9.85 -5.46 20.29
CA ARG A 135 -10.89 -6.06 19.43
C ARG A 135 -10.43 -7.41 18.90
N GLU A 136 -11.08 -8.45 19.41
CA GLU A 136 -10.88 -9.83 18.95
C GLU A 136 -11.45 -10.01 17.54
N SER A 137 -10.57 -10.30 16.58
CA SER A 137 -10.99 -10.92 15.32
C SER A 137 -9.88 -11.84 14.79
N GLY A 138 -10.19 -13.13 14.74
CA GLY A 138 -9.44 -14.15 14.01
C GLY A 138 -8.31 -14.81 14.80
N ALA A 139 -8.29 -16.14 14.80
CA ALA A 139 -7.26 -16.98 15.43
C ALA A 139 -5.85 -16.43 15.12
N GLY A 140 -5.13 -16.05 16.18
CA GLY A 140 -3.91 -15.25 16.07
C GLY A 140 -2.73 -16.02 15.53
N GLU A 141 -2.37 -15.75 14.28
CA GLU A 141 -1.03 -16.05 13.76
C GLU A 141 0.00 -15.32 14.62
N THR A 142 0.85 -16.07 15.31
CA THR A 142 1.97 -15.51 16.06
C THR A 142 3.10 -15.16 15.07
N ARG A 143 4.04 -14.30 15.48
CA ARG A 143 5.23 -13.99 14.66
C ARG A 143 5.99 -15.23 14.19
N ALA A 144 5.93 -16.32 14.95
CA ALA A 144 6.62 -17.58 14.66
C ALA A 144 5.90 -18.48 13.64
N ASP A 145 4.63 -18.21 13.31
CA ASP A 145 3.82 -19.10 12.45
C ASP A 145 3.92 -18.74 10.95
N VAL A 146 4.57 -17.62 10.61
CA VAL A 146 4.66 -17.15 9.22
C VAL A 146 5.84 -17.82 8.51
N MET A 147 5.53 -18.68 7.53
CA MET A 147 6.56 -19.33 6.73
C MET A 147 7.05 -18.43 5.59
N VAL A 148 8.26 -17.88 5.73
CA VAL A 148 9.01 -17.22 4.65
C VAL A 148 9.62 -18.30 3.75
N ARG A 149 9.08 -18.47 2.54
CA ARG A 149 9.51 -19.52 1.59
C ARG A 149 10.42 -18.97 0.52
N GLU A 150 11.48 -19.71 0.18
CA GLU A 150 12.29 -19.45 -1.02
C GLU A 150 11.40 -19.47 -2.27
N GLY A 151 11.69 -18.60 -3.23
CA GLY A 151 10.89 -18.39 -4.44
C GLY A 151 9.63 -17.55 -4.24
N ALA A 152 9.16 -17.32 -3.01
CA ALA A 152 7.98 -16.49 -2.79
C ALA A 152 8.26 -15.03 -3.17
N SER A 153 7.30 -14.41 -3.87
CA SER A 153 7.37 -13.01 -4.27
C SER A 153 7.14 -12.06 -3.10
N VAL A 154 7.90 -10.97 -3.08
CA VAL A 154 7.83 -9.89 -2.09
C VAL A 154 7.79 -8.54 -2.78
N ALA A 155 7.12 -7.58 -2.14
CA ALA A 155 7.25 -6.16 -2.49
C ALA A 155 8.26 -5.48 -1.56
N ILE A 156 9.18 -4.73 -2.13
CA ILE A 156 10.24 -4.03 -1.41
C ILE A 156 10.07 -2.53 -1.66
N GLU A 157 10.01 -1.76 -0.58
CA GLU A 157 9.82 -0.31 -0.62
C GLU A 157 10.85 0.39 0.26
N TYR A 158 11.28 1.58 -0.14
CA TYR A 158 12.13 2.40 0.72
C TYR A 158 11.42 2.76 2.01
N PHE A 159 12.17 2.73 3.11
CA PHE A 159 11.60 3.03 4.42
C PHE A 159 11.16 4.50 4.51
N LEU A 160 9.88 4.71 4.79
CA LEU A 160 9.31 6.03 5.03
C LEU A 160 9.68 6.53 6.43
N ARG A 161 10.52 7.56 6.51
CA ARG A 161 10.90 8.19 7.78
C ARG A 161 9.85 9.21 8.19
N GLY A 162 9.11 8.93 9.26
CA GLY A 162 8.14 9.85 9.83
C GLY A 162 7.09 9.13 10.66
N ARG A 163 6.07 9.87 11.10
CA ARG A 163 4.86 9.27 11.67
C ARG A 163 4.03 8.73 10.52
N TYR A 164 3.84 7.41 10.50
CA TYR A 164 2.96 6.74 9.55
C TYR A 164 1.50 7.05 9.89
N VAL A 165 0.71 7.42 8.90
CA VAL A 165 -0.71 7.79 9.03
C VAL A 165 -1.49 7.23 7.84
N GLU A 166 -2.64 6.64 8.12
CA GLU A 166 -3.68 6.33 7.13
C GLU A 166 -4.65 7.52 7.06
N PHE A 167 -4.69 8.21 5.93
CA PHE A 167 -5.51 9.41 5.74
C PHE A 167 -6.89 9.03 5.18
N LEU A 168 -6.89 8.10 4.24
CA LEU A 168 -8.05 7.50 3.59
C LEU A 168 -7.88 6.00 3.61
N SER A 169 -8.94 5.25 3.90
CA SER A 169 -8.99 3.83 3.58
C SER A 169 -9.52 3.65 2.16
N ASN A 170 -9.66 2.40 1.72
CA ASN A 170 -10.32 2.07 0.45
C ASN A 170 -11.86 2.19 0.48
N THR A 171 -12.46 2.62 1.60
CA THR A 171 -13.91 2.74 1.74
C THR A 171 -14.34 3.94 2.56
N SER A 172 -13.48 4.63 3.28
CA SER A 172 -13.92 5.70 4.19
C SER A 172 -12.80 6.69 4.48
N LEU A 173 -13.21 7.89 4.90
CA LEU A 173 -12.31 8.84 5.52
C LEU A 173 -11.91 8.32 6.90
N VAL A 174 -10.61 8.14 7.13
CA VAL A 174 -10.10 7.64 8.42
C VAL A 174 -9.73 8.80 9.32
N ASN A 175 -9.02 9.80 8.77
CA ASN A 175 -8.58 10.97 9.52
C ASN A 175 -9.27 12.23 8.99
N THR A 176 -9.95 12.97 9.88
CA THR A 176 -10.71 14.19 9.55
C THR A 176 -9.97 15.49 9.88
N GLU A 177 -8.74 15.42 10.39
CA GLU A 177 -7.94 16.61 10.69
C GLU A 177 -7.52 17.37 9.41
N GLU A 178 -7.13 18.64 9.55
CA GLU A 178 -6.68 19.51 8.43
C GLU A 178 -5.56 18.90 7.57
N LYS A 179 -4.83 17.91 8.10
CA LYS A 179 -3.80 17.13 7.39
C LYS A 179 -4.36 16.10 6.38
N SER A 180 -5.67 15.90 6.33
CA SER A 180 -6.32 15.03 5.33
C SER A 180 -6.88 15.81 4.14
N PHE A 181 -6.80 17.13 4.16
CA PHE A 181 -7.38 17.99 3.12
C PHE A 181 -6.84 17.71 1.72
N VAL A 182 -5.51 17.67 1.58
CA VAL A 182 -4.83 17.39 0.30
C VAL A 182 -5.04 15.94 -0.15
N PRO A 183 -4.86 14.89 0.69
CA PRO A 183 -5.16 13.51 0.31
C PRO A 183 -6.59 13.32 -0.21
N VAL A 184 -7.58 13.92 0.45
CA VAL A 184 -9.00 13.82 0.06
C VAL A 184 -9.30 14.53 -1.25
N ALA A 185 -8.69 15.71 -1.47
CA ALA A 185 -8.80 16.42 -2.73
C ALA A 185 -8.09 15.67 -3.87
N PHE A 186 -6.97 15.01 -3.59
CA PHE A 186 -6.24 14.20 -4.56
C PHE A 186 -7.10 13.03 -5.07
N SER A 187 -7.76 12.29 -4.17
CA SER A 187 -8.72 11.24 -4.58
C SER A 187 -9.80 11.81 -5.50
N HIS A 188 -10.46 12.91 -5.12
CA HIS A 188 -11.47 13.56 -5.98
C HIS A 188 -10.88 13.98 -7.34
N PHE A 189 -9.68 14.57 -7.35
CA PHE A 189 -8.97 14.93 -8.58
C PHE A 189 -8.74 13.72 -9.49
N THR A 190 -8.35 12.56 -8.96
CA THR A 190 -8.12 11.37 -9.80
C THR A 190 -9.39 10.93 -10.55
N PHE A 191 -10.56 11.10 -9.93
CA PHE A 191 -11.84 10.86 -10.58
C PHE A 191 -12.14 11.90 -11.66
N HIS A 192 -11.84 13.17 -11.41
CA HIS A 192 -12.02 14.22 -12.40
C HIS A 192 -11.09 14.05 -13.61
N GLU A 193 -9.80 13.88 -13.36
CA GLU A 193 -8.76 13.78 -14.39
C GLU A 193 -8.97 12.55 -15.28
N SER A 194 -9.39 11.44 -14.68
CA SER A 194 -9.76 10.23 -15.41
C SER A 194 -11.15 10.27 -16.07
N LYS A 195 -11.84 11.44 -16.05
CA LYS A 195 -13.19 11.60 -16.61
C LYS A 195 -14.21 10.61 -16.03
N GLY A 196 -14.03 10.28 -14.75
CA GLY A 196 -14.88 9.38 -13.99
C GLY A 196 -14.54 7.91 -14.13
N GLU A 197 -13.41 7.53 -14.73
CA GLU A 197 -13.07 6.11 -14.94
C GLU A 197 -12.45 5.44 -13.72
N ILE A 198 -11.67 6.17 -12.91
CA ILE A 198 -11.00 5.61 -11.73
C ILE A 198 -11.05 6.53 -10.52
N LEU A 199 -10.82 5.98 -9.34
CA LEU A 199 -10.62 6.73 -8.10
C LEU A 199 -9.48 6.11 -7.30
N VAL A 200 -8.44 6.89 -6.99
CA VAL A 200 -7.33 6.46 -6.11
C VAL A 200 -7.73 6.66 -4.65
N THR A 201 -7.60 5.63 -3.82
CA THR A 201 -7.94 5.60 -2.39
C THR A 201 -6.84 4.88 -1.59
N ASP A 202 -7.10 4.55 -0.31
CA ASP A 202 -6.13 3.90 0.59
C ASP A 202 -4.82 4.70 0.71
N LEU A 203 -4.94 6.01 0.92
CA LEU A 203 -3.80 6.92 1.00
C LEU A 203 -3.18 6.86 2.40
N GLN A 204 -2.11 6.07 2.52
CA GLN A 204 -1.37 5.84 3.74
C GLN A 204 0.12 6.08 3.55
N GLY A 205 0.79 6.66 4.54
CA GLY A 205 2.19 7.01 4.43
C GLY A 205 2.64 8.07 5.44
N VAL A 206 3.55 8.95 5.01
CA VAL A 206 4.11 10.00 5.87
C VAL A 206 3.87 11.39 5.29
N TYR A 207 3.68 12.36 6.18
CA TYR A 207 3.60 13.78 5.84
C TYR A 207 4.75 14.54 6.50
N ASN A 208 5.53 15.28 5.71
CA ASN A 208 6.71 16.02 6.17
C ASN A 208 6.53 17.55 6.08
N GLN A 209 5.34 18.04 6.40
CA GLN A 209 4.91 19.46 6.36
C GLN A 209 4.73 20.05 4.94
N LYS A 210 5.49 19.59 3.94
CA LYS A 210 5.39 20.12 2.57
C LYS A 210 5.06 19.07 1.51
N SER A 211 5.17 17.80 1.87
CA SER A 211 4.84 16.71 0.96
C SER A 211 4.28 15.51 1.71
N TYR A 212 3.44 14.79 1.00
CA TYR A 212 2.99 13.45 1.34
C TYR A 212 3.82 12.45 0.54
N VAL A 213 4.25 11.39 1.21
CA VAL A 213 4.80 10.21 0.53
C VAL A 213 3.91 9.03 0.91
N PHE A 214 3.11 8.57 -0.06
CA PHE A 214 2.18 7.46 0.10
C PHE A 214 2.78 6.15 -0.40
N THR A 215 2.24 5.06 0.10
CA THR A 215 2.51 3.70 -0.35
C THR A 215 1.25 2.86 -0.27
N ASP A 216 1.23 1.72 -0.97
CA ASP A 216 0.08 0.79 -1.04
C ASP A 216 -1.27 1.45 -1.36
N PRO A 217 -1.38 2.27 -2.42
CA PRO A 217 -2.68 2.83 -2.78
C PRO A 217 -3.61 1.74 -3.32
N ALA A 218 -4.91 1.96 -3.13
CA ALA A 218 -5.97 1.24 -3.83
C ALA A 218 -6.49 2.09 -5.00
N VAL A 219 -7.02 1.43 -6.02
CA VAL A 219 -7.68 2.10 -7.14
C VAL A 219 -9.01 1.43 -7.40
N HIS A 220 -10.09 2.19 -7.36
CA HIS A 220 -11.41 1.73 -7.78
C HIS A 220 -11.60 2.03 -9.27
N SER A 221 -12.00 1.02 -10.03
CA SER A 221 -12.28 1.13 -11.47
C SER A 221 -13.78 1.09 -11.73
N MET A 222 -14.28 2.02 -12.55
CA MET A 222 -15.66 1.94 -13.06
C MET A 222 -15.82 0.83 -14.12
N ASP A 223 -14.72 0.38 -14.73
CA ASP A 223 -14.73 -0.74 -15.66
C ASP A 223 -14.79 -2.09 -14.92
N LYS A 224 -15.80 -2.90 -15.25
CA LYS A 224 -16.02 -4.25 -14.70
C LYS A 224 -15.31 -5.35 -15.50
N ARG A 225 -14.58 -5.03 -16.56
CA ARG A 225 -13.97 -6.04 -17.45
C ARG A 225 -12.78 -6.72 -16.79
N GLY A 226 -12.84 -8.05 -16.72
CA GLY A 226 -11.68 -8.90 -16.98
C GLY A 226 -10.90 -9.48 -15.79
N ALA A 227 -11.28 -9.23 -14.54
CA ALA A 227 -10.59 -9.85 -13.41
C ALA A 227 -11.57 -10.28 -12.31
N LYS A 228 -11.40 -11.51 -11.81
CA LYS A 228 -12.16 -12.09 -10.69
C LYS A 228 -12.14 -11.20 -9.43
N PHE A 229 -11.15 -10.32 -9.33
CA PHE A 229 -10.90 -9.44 -8.20
C PHE A 229 -10.83 -7.95 -8.59
N GLY A 230 -11.34 -7.53 -9.77
CA GLY A 230 -11.18 -6.16 -10.27
C GLY A 230 -9.82 -5.92 -10.96
N TYR A 231 -9.73 -4.87 -11.79
CA TYR A 231 -8.55 -4.64 -12.63
C TYR A 231 -7.31 -4.27 -11.79
N TYR A 232 -7.54 -3.58 -10.67
CA TYR A 232 -6.48 -3.19 -9.73
C TYR A 232 -6.35 -4.15 -8.53
N GLY A 233 -6.93 -5.35 -8.63
CA GLY A 233 -6.83 -6.38 -7.60
C GLY A 233 -7.84 -6.20 -6.47
N PRO A 234 -7.78 -7.03 -5.41
CA PRO A 234 -8.89 -7.23 -4.47
C PRO A 234 -9.36 -6.00 -3.69
N THR A 235 -8.57 -4.93 -3.63
CA THR A 235 -8.95 -3.65 -3.01
C THR A 235 -9.77 -2.75 -3.95
N ASP A 236 -9.86 -3.10 -5.24
CA ASP A 236 -10.74 -2.49 -6.23
C ASP A 236 -12.20 -2.90 -6.00
N LEU A 237 -12.92 -2.08 -5.25
CA LEU A 237 -14.35 -2.24 -4.98
C LEU A 237 -15.24 -1.65 -6.10
N GLY A 238 -14.63 -1.23 -7.21
CA GLY A 238 -15.28 -0.60 -8.36
C GLY A 238 -16.26 0.51 -7.99
N VAL A 239 -17.44 0.47 -8.62
CA VAL A 239 -18.51 1.48 -8.44
C VAL A 239 -18.88 1.67 -6.96
N TYR A 240 -18.87 0.60 -6.16
CA TYR A 240 -19.18 0.70 -4.73
C TYR A 240 -18.16 1.58 -4.01
N GLY A 241 -16.86 1.34 -4.22
CA GLY A 241 -15.79 2.15 -3.61
C GLY A 241 -15.85 3.61 -4.03
N VAL A 242 -16.14 3.87 -5.31
CA VAL A 242 -16.35 5.23 -5.83
C VAL A 242 -17.52 5.93 -5.13
N MET A 243 -18.69 5.29 -5.12
CA MET A 243 -19.90 5.89 -4.53
C MET A 243 -19.74 6.09 -3.03
N LYS A 244 -19.11 5.14 -2.33
CA LYS A 244 -18.87 5.26 -0.88
C LYS A 244 -17.94 6.43 -0.57
N PHE A 245 -16.84 6.60 -1.30
CA PHE A 245 -15.96 7.76 -1.14
C PHE A 245 -16.74 9.07 -1.32
N PHE A 246 -17.52 9.21 -2.40
CA PHE A 246 -18.25 10.44 -2.68
C PHE A 246 -19.43 10.70 -1.74
N TYR A 247 -19.98 9.66 -1.11
CA TYR A 247 -20.98 9.80 -0.06
C TYR A 247 -20.40 10.47 1.19
N ASP A 248 -19.20 10.07 1.62
CA ASP A 248 -18.53 10.64 2.79
C ASP A 248 -17.76 11.95 2.48
N HIS A 249 -17.38 12.16 1.22
CA HIS A 249 -16.51 13.24 0.80
C HIS A 249 -17.17 14.62 0.87
N LYS A 250 -16.56 15.50 1.67
CA LYS A 250 -16.85 16.94 1.67
C LYS A 250 -15.79 17.67 0.85
N CYS A 251 -16.22 18.29 -0.25
CA CYS A 251 -15.32 19.09 -1.08
C CYS A 251 -14.67 20.21 -0.29
N ASN A 252 -13.47 20.56 -0.74
CA ASN A 252 -12.67 21.60 -0.14
C ASN A 252 -12.15 22.56 -1.23
N SER A 253 -11.26 23.52 -0.90
CA SER A 253 -10.85 24.56 -1.86
C SER A 253 -10.17 24.00 -3.12
N LEU A 254 -9.44 22.88 -3.00
CA LEU A 254 -8.78 22.22 -4.13
C LEU A 254 -9.79 21.46 -5.02
N CYS A 255 -10.97 21.15 -4.48
CA CYS A 255 -12.00 20.38 -5.18
C CYS A 255 -12.89 21.22 -6.11
N LYS A 256 -12.69 22.55 -6.14
CA LYS A 256 -13.57 23.47 -6.85
C LYS A 256 -13.58 23.18 -8.35
N GLY A 257 -14.76 22.85 -8.89
CA GLY A 257 -14.95 22.57 -10.32
C GLY A 257 -14.63 21.12 -10.74
N LEU A 258 -14.22 20.27 -9.81
CA LEU A 258 -13.95 18.86 -10.11
C LEU A 258 -15.24 18.06 -10.30
N LEU A 259 -15.19 17.10 -11.23
CA LEU A 259 -16.29 16.18 -11.57
C LEU A 259 -16.70 15.33 -10.38
N LYS A 260 -17.99 15.05 -10.24
CA LYS A 260 -18.53 14.08 -9.28
C LYS A 260 -19.39 13.04 -9.99
N PRO A 261 -19.51 11.81 -9.47
CA PRO A 261 -20.49 10.87 -9.97
C PRO A 261 -21.91 11.39 -9.73
N ASP A 262 -22.86 10.87 -10.51
CA ASP A 262 -24.27 11.06 -10.23
C ASP A 262 -24.66 10.26 -8.98
N MET A 263 -25.03 10.98 -7.91
CA MET A 263 -25.41 10.42 -6.63
C MET A 263 -26.92 10.14 -6.51
N SER A 264 -27.70 10.23 -7.61
CA SER A 264 -29.13 9.92 -7.60
C SER A 264 -29.43 8.43 -7.45
N ASN A 265 -28.53 7.56 -7.92
CA ASN A 265 -28.68 6.10 -7.92
C ASN A 265 -27.60 5.42 -7.06
N ILE A 266 -27.57 5.76 -5.78
CA ILE A 266 -26.67 5.12 -4.82
C ILE A 266 -27.11 3.65 -4.62
N PRO A 267 -26.19 2.66 -4.70
CA PRO A 267 -26.45 1.27 -4.33
C PRO A 267 -27.17 1.16 -2.98
N ASP A 268 -28.19 0.31 -2.87
CA ASP A 268 -29.03 0.23 -1.66
C ASP A 268 -28.23 -0.16 -0.41
N ASN A 269 -27.14 -0.91 -0.58
CA ASN A 269 -26.23 -1.29 0.51
C ASN A 269 -25.35 -0.12 1.04
N LEU A 270 -25.43 1.07 0.44
CA LEU A 270 -24.82 2.30 0.94
C LEU A 270 -25.83 3.24 1.62
N LYS A 271 -27.13 2.95 1.53
CA LYS A 271 -28.21 3.78 2.12
C LYS A 271 -28.47 3.47 3.60
N GLY A 272 -27.69 2.57 4.21
CA GLY A 272 -27.85 2.17 5.61
C GLY A 272 -26.50 1.97 6.29
N ASP A 273 -26.14 2.95 7.12
CA ASP A 273 -25.51 2.81 8.43
C ASP A 273 -26.04 3.97 9.31
#